data_AF-A0A8B5XLT8-F1
#
_entry.id   AF-A0A8B5XLT8-F1
#
_cell.length_a   1.000
_cell.length_b   1.000
_cell.length_c   1.000
_cell.angle_alpha   90.00
_cell.angle_beta   90.00
_cell.angle_gamma   90.00
#
_symmetry.space_group_name_H-M   'P 1'
#
loop_
_entity.id
_entity.type
_entity.pdbx_description
1 polymer ?
#
loop_
_entity_poly.entity_id
_entity_poly.type
_entity_poly.pdbx_seq_one_letter_code
_entity_poly.pdbx_strand_id
1 'polypeptide(L)' 'MYLTLQEWNARQRRPRSLETVRRWVRECRIFPPPVKDGREYLFHESAVKV' A
#
# COMPACT_ATOMS: atom_id res chain seq x y z
N MET A 1 12.84 1.49 -4.44
CA MET A 1 12.36 2.80 -3.91
C MET A 1 11.10 2.54 -3.10
N TYR A 2 10.83 3.32 -2.04
CA TYR A 2 9.59 3.22 -1.26
C TYR A 2 8.59 4.29 -1.67
N LEU A 3 7.31 3.97 -1.55
CA LEU A 3 6.19 4.84 -1.87
C LEU A 3 5.29 4.97 -0.65
N THR A 4 4.71 6.15 -0.46
CA THR A 4 3.64 6.32 0.52
C THR A 4 2.40 5.53 0.09
N LEU A 5 1.50 5.24 1.02
CA LEU A 5 0.22 4.58 0.73
C LEU A 5 -0.58 5.32 -0.37
N GLN A 6 -0.55 6.65 -0.36
CA GLN A 6 -1.26 7.48 -1.34
C GLN A 6 -0.63 7.36 -2.73
N GLU A 7 0.70 7.44 -2.83
CA GLU A 7 1.41 7.30 -4.11
C GLU A 7 1.26 5.91 -4.70
N TRP A 8 1.43 4.86 -3.89
CA TRP A 8 1.26 3.47 -4.34
C TRP A 8 -0.16 3.24 -4.87
N ASN A 9 -1.18 3.76 -4.18
CA ASN A 9 -2.57 3.65 -4.61
C ASN A 9 -2.87 4.42 -5.90
N ALA A 10 -2.28 5.61 -6.08
CA ALA A 10 -2.43 6.41 -7.30
C ALA A 10 -1.83 5.73 -8.54
N ARG A 11 -0.79 4.90 -8.35
CA ARG A 11 -0.16 4.12 -9.43
C ARG A 11 -0.93 2.84 -9.81
N GLN A 12 -1.94 2.43 -9.02
CA GLN A 12 -2.72 1.24 -9.35
C GLN A 12 -3.64 1.50 -10.54
N ARG A 13 -3.89 0.47 -11.36
CA ARG A 13 -4.84 0.55 -12.50
C ARG A 13 -6.21 1.11 -12.10
N ARG A 14 -6.65 0.83 -10.88
CA ARG A 14 -7.89 1.36 -10.31
C ARG A 14 -7.66 1.78 -8.86
N PRO A 15 -7.33 3.07 -8.62
CA PRO A 15 -7.16 3.60 -7.28
C PRO A 15 -8.44 3.39 -6.44
N ARG A 16 -8.27 3.10 -5.15
CA ARG A 16 -9.37 2.95 -4.19
C ARG A 16 -9.31 4.02 -3.11
N SER A 17 -10.29 4.05 -2.21
CA SER A 17 -10.19 4.88 -1.01
C SER A 17 -9.00 4.42 -0.16
N LEU A 18 -8.30 5.36 0.49
CA LEU A 18 -7.15 5.04 1.34
C LEU A 18 -7.51 4.08 2.47
N GLU A 19 -8.72 4.20 3.03
CA GLU A 19 -9.27 3.25 4.01
C GLU A 19 -9.36 1.81 3.49
N THR A 20 -9.75 1.64 2.22
CA THR A 20 -9.77 0.32 1.57
C THR A 20 -8.37 -0.26 1.47
N VAL A 21 -7.39 0.56 1.07
CA VAL A 21 -5.99 0.12 0.97
C VAL A 21 -5.43 -0.21 2.36
N ARG A 22 -5.68 0.61 3.38
CA ARG A 22 -5.31 0.31 4.78
C ARG A 22 -5.94 -0.99 5.28
N ARG A 23 -7.16 -1.31 4.84
CA ARG A 23 -7.81 -2.59 5.15
C ARG A 23 -7.07 -3.75 4.48
N TRP A 24 -6.65 -3.61 3.22
CA TRP A 24 -5.83 -4.64 2.55
C TRP A 24 -4.50 -4.89 3.25
N VAL A 25 -3.83 -3.84 3.74
CA VAL A 25 -2.61 -3.99 4.54
C VAL A 25 -2.88 -4.78 5.82
N ARG A 26 -3.95 -4.45 6.55
CA ARG A 26 -4.36 -5.17 7.78
C ARG A 26 -4.75 -6.64 7.52
N GLU A 27 -5.31 -6.93 6.36
CA GLU A 27 -5.71 -8.27 5.92
C GLU A 27 -4.56 -9.03 5.21
N CYS A 28 -3.33 -8.51 5.23
CA CYS A 28 -2.15 -9.12 4.58
C CYS A 28 -2.34 -9.40 3.07
N ARG A 29 -3.10 -8.55 2.37
CA ARG A 29 -3.38 -8.69 0.92
C ARG A 29 -2.41 -7.95 0.02
N ILE A 30 -1.24 -7.54 0.51
CA ILE A 30 -0.22 -6.81 -0.26
C ILE A 30 1.11 -7.51 -0.10
N PHE A 31 1.81 -7.77 -1.21
CA PHE A 31 3.12 -8.41 -1.22
C PHE A 31 4.15 -7.67 -2.09
N PRO A 32 5.38 -7.39 -1.60
CA PRO A 32 5.80 -7.58 -0.21
C PRO A 32 4.96 -6.72 0.77
N PRO A 33 4.81 -7.17 2.04
CA PRO A 33 4.01 -6.46 3.03
C PRO A 33 4.59 -5.05 3.28
N PRO A 34 3.75 -4.00 3.31
CA PRO A 34 4.22 -2.65 3.59
C PRO A 34 4.81 -2.52 4.99
N VAL A 35 5.84 -1.69 5.12
CA VAL A 35 6.45 -1.38 6.42
C VAL A 35 5.70 -0.20 7.03
N LYS A 36 5.35 -0.29 8.32
CA LYS A 36 4.79 0.86 9.05
C LYS A 36 5.94 1.68 9.63
N ASP A 37 6.12 2.90 9.12
CA ASP A 37 7.14 3.83 9.57
C ASP A 37 6.47 5.04 10.23
N GLY A 38 6.55 5.12 11.56
CA GLY A 38 5.85 6.13 12.36
C GLY A 38 4.34 6.15 12.10
N ARG A 39 3.87 7.21 11.42
CA ARG A 39 2.44 7.47 11.12
C ARG A 39 1.99 6.96 9.75
N GLU A 40 2.90 6.50 8.91
CA GLU A 40 2.61 6.13 7.52
C GLU A 40 3.01 4.68 7.18
N TYR A 41 2.54 4.22 6.02
CA TYR A 41 2.94 2.93 5.45
C TYR A 41 3.82 3.18 4.23
N LEU A 42 4.95 2.49 4.21
CA LEU A 42 5.92 2.47 3.13
C LEU A 42 5.72 1.20 2.31
N PHE A 43 5.31 1.37 1.07
CA PHE A 43 5.14 0.31 0.09
C PHE A 43 6.41 0.19 -0.73
N HIS A 44 6.86 -1.05 -0.96
CA HIS A 44 7.87 -1.28 -1.99
C HIS A 44 7.27 -0.91 -3.36
N GLU A 45 8.06 -0.34 -4.26
CA GLU A 45 7.58 0.05 -5.59
C GLU A 45 7.00 -1.13 -6.39
N SER A 46 7.53 -2.34 -6.19
CA SER A 46 7.02 -3.57 -6.80
C SER A 46 5.90 -4.24 -6.01
N ALA A 47 5.35 -3.61 -4.97
CA ALA A 47 4.29 -4.19 -4.17
C ALA A 47 3.00 -4.35 -4.99
N VAL A 48 2.45 -5.56 -4.94
CA VAL A 48 1.22 -5.94 -5.64
C VAL A 48 0.17 -6.40 -4.65
N LYS A 49 -1.10 -6.18 -4.99
CA LYS A 49 -2.22 -6.73 -4.23
C LYS A 49 -2.43 -8.20 -4.62
N VAL A 50 -2.43 -9.09 -3.62
CA VAL A 50 -2.71 -10.52 -3.75
C VAL A 50 -4.15 -10.87 -3.35
#